data_AF-A0AAF0I8J4-F1
#
_entry.id   AF-A0AAF0I8J4-F1
#
_cell.length_a   1.000
_cell.length_b   1.000
_cell.length_c   1.000
_cell.angle_alpha   90.00
_cell.angle_beta   90.00
_cell.angle_gamma   90.00
#
_symmetry.space_group_name_H-M   'P 1'
#
loop_
_entity.id
_entity.type
_entity.pdbx_description
1 polymer ?
#
loop_
_entity_poly.entity_id
_entity_poly.type
_entity_poly.pdbx_seq_one_letter_code
_entity_poly.pdbx_strand_id
1 'polypeptide(L)' 'MKIIQRSIEIKWPILLFEVIFLIGGIMLIATGIKIRKQSKSSAVFSIILGIIITLVSLYLLFWTFIVGYNS' A
#
# COMPACT_ATOMS: atom_id res chain seq x y z
N MET A 1 15.43 -21.75 -11.33
CA MET A 1 14.66 -21.86 -10.05
C MET A 1 15.43 -21.32 -8.84
N LYS A 2 16.72 -21.59 -8.62
CA LYS A 2 17.48 -21.09 -7.44
C LYS A 2 17.58 -19.57 -7.29
N ILE A 3 17.62 -18.80 -8.38
CA ILE A 3 17.79 -17.33 -8.33
C ILE A 3 16.47 -16.63 -7.95
N ILE A 4 15.36 -17.02 -8.59
CA ILE A 4 14.02 -16.50 -8.31
C ILE A 4 13.64 -16.77 -6.85
N GLN A 5 13.91 -17.99 -6.36
CA GLN A 5 13.58 -18.38 -4.99
C GLN A 5 14.37 -17.55 -3.96
N ARG A 6 15.65 -17.28 -4.22
CA ARG A 6 16.51 -16.43 -3.38
C ARG A 6 16.09 -14.95 -3.40
N SER A 7 15.67 -14.44 -4.55
CA SER A 7 15.10 -13.08 -4.66
C SER A 7 13.78 -12.94 -3.90
N ILE A 8 12.93 -13.98 -3.91
CA ILE A 8 11.69 -14.01 -3.12
C ILE A 8 12.00 -14.03 -1.62
N GLU A 9 12.91 -14.89 -1.16
CA GLU A 9 13.26 -15.00 0.26
C GLU A 9 13.83 -13.70 0.85
N ILE A 10 14.61 -12.95 0.08
CA ILE A 10 15.21 -11.69 0.53
C ILE A 10 14.19 -10.53 0.52
N LYS A 11 13.24 -10.54 -0.43
CA LYS A 11 12.30 -9.42 -0.64
C LYS A 11 10.93 -9.63 0.01
N TRP A 12 10.63 -10.83 0.50
CA TRP A 12 9.37 -11.15 1.19
C TRP A 12 9.02 -10.19 2.34
N PRO A 13 9.96 -9.78 3.22
CA PRO A 13 9.65 -8.80 4.26
C PRO A 13 9.20 -7.45 3.71
N ILE A 14 9.83 -6.99 2.62
CA ILE A 14 9.49 -5.71 1.97
C ILE A 14 8.08 -5.78 1.37
N LEU A 15 7.75 -6.87 0.69
CA LEU A 15 6.40 -7.09 0.15
C LEU A 15 5.34 -7.15 1.23
N LEU A 16 5.61 -7.79 2.38
CA LEU A 16 4.70 -7.79 3.52
C LEU A 16 4.44 -6.36 4.02
N PHE A 17 5.50 -5.55 4.17
CA PHE A 17 5.36 -4.15 4.56
C PHE A 17 4.53 -3.35 3.53
N GLU A 18 4.81 -3.51 2.24
CA GLU A 18 4.08 -2.83 1.16
C GLU A 18 2.58 -3.18 1.17
N VAL A 19 2.24 -4.46 1.38
CA VAL A 19 0.86 -4.94 1.45
C VAL A 19 0.14 -4.38 2.69
N ILE A 20 0.81 -4.33 3.85
CA ILE A 20 0.23 -3.75 5.06
C ILE A 20 -0.07 -2.25 4.85
N PHE A 21 0.85 -1.51 4.23
CA PHE A 21 0.63 -0.10 3.91
C PHE A 21 -0.53 0.09 2.92
N LEU A 22 -0.65 -0.78 1.91
CA LEU A 22 -1.76 -0.76 0.98
C LEU A 22 -3.12 -0.97 1.69
N ILE A 23 -3.20 -1.97 2.57
CA ILE A 23 -4.40 -2.23 3.38
C ILE A 23 -4.70 -1.02 4.28
N GLY A 24 -3.69 -0.46 4.93
CA GLY A 24 -3.81 0.73 5.77
C GLY A 24 -4.36 1.94 4.99
N GLY A 25 -3.87 2.17 3.78
CA GLY A 25 -4.37 3.22 2.87
C GLY A 25 -5.86 3.04 2.54
N ILE A 26 -6.28 1.83 2.18
CA ILE A 26 -7.68 1.50 1.90
C ILE A 26 -8.55 1.66 3.15
N MET A 27 -8.07 1.23 4.33
CA MET A 27 -8.79 1.40 5.60
C MET A 27 -8.98 2.87 5.97
N LEU A 28 -8.00 3.73 5.67
CA LEU A 28 -8.11 5.18 5.86
C LEU A 28 -9.21 5.79 4.99
N ILE A 29 -9.30 5.36 3.72
CA ILE A 29 -10.39 5.78 2.82
C ILE A 29 -11.74 5.32 3.38
N ALA A 30 -11.87 4.03 3.75
CA ALA A 30 -13.10 3.48 4.30
C ALA A 30 -13.54 4.20 5.59
N THR A 31 -12.57 4.48 6.47
CA THR A 31 -12.80 5.23 7.71
C THR A 31 -13.24 6.66 7.41
N GLY A 32 -12.58 7.35 6.48
CA GLY A 32 -12.94 8.69 6.05
C GLY A 32 -14.37 8.76 5.51
N ILE A 33 -14.79 7.78 4.70
CA ILE A 33 -16.17 7.66 4.21
C ILE A 33 -17.15 7.46 5.38
N LYS A 34 -16.81 6.59 6.34
CA LYS A 34 -17.65 6.29 7.51
C LYS A 34 -17.83 7.51 8.42
N ILE A 35 -16.78 8.28 8.69
CA ILE A 35 -16.82 9.43 9.61
C ILE A 35 -17.30 10.74 8.95
N ARG A 36 -17.58 10.73 7.64
CA ARG A 36 -18.07 11.90 6.88
C ARG A 36 -19.29 12.57 7.50
N LYS A 37 -20.15 11.81 8.18
CA LYS A 37 -21.35 12.31 8.86
C LYS A 37 -21.04 13.01 10.19
N GLN A 38 -19.91 12.70 10.83
CA GLN A 38 -19.50 13.28 12.12
C GLN A 38 -18.58 14.48 11.93
N SER A 39 -17.55 14.35 11.07
CA SER A 39 -16.58 15.41 10.81
C SER A 39 -16.20 15.43 9.33
N LYS A 40 -16.62 16.49 8.63
CA LYS A 40 -16.32 16.66 7.20
C LYS A 40 -14.83 16.87 6.95
N SER A 41 -14.16 17.66 7.79
CA SER A 41 -12.72 17.94 7.65
C SER A 41 -11.88 16.69 7.87
N SER A 42 -12.14 15.95 8.96
CA SER A 42 -11.45 14.70 9.26
C SER A 42 -11.70 13.63 8.20
N ALA A 43 -12.92 13.58 7.65
CA ALA A 43 -13.26 12.68 6.55
C ALA A 43 -12.46 12.99 5.29
N VAL A 44 -12.43 14.25 4.86
CA VAL A 44 -11.66 14.69 3.68
C VAL A 44 -10.18 14.39 3.88
N PHE A 45 -9.63 14.72 5.05
CA PHE A 45 -8.22 14.46 5.36
C PHE A 45 -7.90 12.96 5.32
N SER A 46 -8.74 12.11 5.92
CA SER A 46 -8.56 10.65 5.92
C SER A 46 -8.64 10.05 4.52
N ILE A 47 -9.57 10.54 3.69
CA ILE A 47 -9.72 10.09 2.30
C ILE A 47 -8.49 10.51 1.47
N ILE A 48 -8.05 11.76 1.56
CA ILE A 48 -6.90 12.27 0.81
C ILE A 48 -5.62 11.51 1.21
N LEU A 49 -5.35 11.38 2.51
CA LEU A 49 -4.20 10.60 3.00
C LEU A 49 -4.28 9.14 2.54
N GLY A 50 -5.45 8.52 2.68
CA GLY A 50 -5.65 7.13 2.26
C GLY A 50 -5.41 6.94 0.76
N ILE A 51 -5.86 7.87 -0.08
CA ILE A 51 -5.59 7.86 -1.53
C ILE A 51 -4.10 7.97 -1.81
N ILE A 52 -3.40 8.92 -1.19
CA ILE A 52 -1.95 9.12 -1.38
C ILE A 52 -1.19 7.85 -0.98
N ILE A 53 -1.47 7.29 0.19
CA ILE A 53 -0.83 6.07 0.68
C ILE A 53 -1.09 4.92 -0.29
N THR A 54 -2.34 4.73 -0.71
CA THR A 54 -2.73 3.66 -1.65
C THR A 54 -1.97 3.77 -2.97
N LEU A 55 -1.89 4.98 -3.56
CA LEU A 55 -1.17 5.21 -4.81
C LEU A 55 0.34 4.96 -4.67
N VAL A 56 0.95 5.43 -3.59
CA VAL A 56 2.38 5.20 -3.32
C VAL A 56 2.65 3.71 -3.12
N SER A 57 1.82 3.01 -2.34
CA SER A 57 1.96 1.56 -2.13
C SER A 57 1.78 0.78 -3.42
N LEU A 58 0.82 1.14 -4.27
CA LEU A 58 0.64 0.51 -5.60
C LEU A 58 1.85 0.73 -6.51
N TYR A 59 2.41 1.95 -6.51
CA TYR A 59 3.62 2.25 -7.28
C TYR A 59 4.82 1.43 -6.80
N LEU A 60 5.02 1.34 -5.49
CA LEU A 60 6.11 0.55 -4.91
C LEU A 60 5.94 -0.94 -5.20
N LEU A 61 4.73 -1.50 -5.03
CA LEU A 61 4.44 -2.88 -5.40
C LEU A 61 4.74 -3.14 -6.87
N PHE A 62 4.27 -2.26 -7.77
CA PHE A 62 4.52 -2.37 -9.20
C PHE A 62 6.01 -2.38 -9.52
N TRP A 63 6.79 -1.50 -8.88
CA TRP A 63 8.23 -1.46 -9.00
C TRP A 63 8.92 -2.70 -8.44
N THR A 64 8.50 -3.18 -7.27
CA THR A 64 9.01 -4.41 -6.65
C THR A 64 8.71 -5.64 -7.52
N PHE A 65 7.56 -5.68 -8.19
CA PHE A 65 7.23 -6.74 -9.15
C PHE A 65 8.04 -6.64 -10.45
N ILE A 66 8.14 -5.46 -11.06
CA ILE A 66 8.77 -5.29 -12.38
C ILE A 66 10.28 -5.22 -12.30
N VAL A 67 10.85 -4.48 -11.35
CA VAL A 67 12.29 -4.25 -11.25
C VAL A 67 12.91 -5.18 -10.21
N GLY A 68 12.15 -5.55 -9.18
CA GLY A 68 12.63 -6.41 -8.10
C GLY A 68 12.66 -7.91 -8.44
N TYR A 69 11.75 -8.41 -9.27
CA TYR A 69 11.72 -9.82 -9.65
C TYR A 69 12.22 -10.13 -11.07
N ASN A 70 12.35 -9.10 -11.92
CA ASN A 70 12.83 -9.25 -13.30
C ASN A 70 14.32 -8.86 -13.46
N SER A 71 15.04 -8.64 -12.36
CA SER A 71 16.49 -8.39 -12.33
C SER A 71 17.25 -9.56 -11.72
#